data_AF-A0A7Y6IRT9-F1
#
_entry.id   AF-A0A7Y6IRT9-F1
#
_cell.length_a   1.000
_cell.length_b   1.000
_cell.length_c   1.000
_cell.angle_alpha   90.00
_cell.angle_beta   90.00
_cell.angle_gamma   90.00
#
_symmetry.space_group_name_H-M   'P 1'
#
loop_
_entity.id
_entity.type
_entity.pdbx_description
1 polymer ?
#
loop_
_entity_poly.entity_id
_entity_poly.type
_entity_poly.pdbx_seq_one_letter_code
_entity_poly.pdbx_strand_id
1 'polypeptide(L)' 'MSDHAITFDLIDVDKDGRISAEELVRLMEVLGQPISLERAQAGVARLDQDGDGLIDLEEFGAFLRD' A
#
# COMPACT_ATOMS: atom_id res chain seq x y z
N MET A 1 -10.69 -14.66 -9.37
CA MET A 1 -9.95 -14.38 -8.12
C MET A 1 -9.02 -13.26 -8.48
N SER A 2 -9.30 -12.05 -8.00
CA SER A 2 -8.56 -10.86 -8.41
C SER A 2 -7.17 -10.94 -7.77
N ASP A 3 -6.10 -10.99 -8.58
CA ASP A 3 -4.70 -11.12 -8.13
C ASP A 3 -4.29 -10.08 -7.07
N HIS A 4 -4.97 -8.92 -7.04
CA HIS A 4 -4.71 -7.82 -6.11
C HIS A 4 -4.90 -8.18 -4.63
N ALA A 5 -5.77 -9.15 -4.30
CA ALA A 5 -6.11 -9.48 -2.91
C ALA A 5 -4.96 -10.18 -2.15
N ILE A 6 -4.09 -10.92 -2.84
CA ILE A 6 -2.98 -11.63 -2.21
C ILE A 6 -1.87 -10.65 -1.85
N THR A 7 -1.58 -9.70 -2.75
CA THR A 7 -0.62 -8.64 -2.48
C THR A 7 -1.14 -7.70 -1.41
N PHE A 8 -2.44 -7.37 -1.42
CA PHE A 8 -3.05 -6.52 -0.40
C PHE A 8 -2.97 -7.16 1.01
N ASP A 9 -3.36 -8.43 1.17
CA ASP A 9 -3.29 -9.15 2.46
C ASP A 9 -1.85 -9.36 2.96
N LEU A 10 -0.86 -9.30 2.06
CA LEU A 10 0.55 -9.36 2.44
C LEU A 10 1.06 -8.03 3.03
N ILE A 11 0.45 -6.91 2.64
CA ILE A 11 0.87 -5.56 3.03
C ILE A 11 0.07 -5.09 4.24
N ASP A 12 -1.23 -5.33 4.26
CA ASP A 12 -2.16 -5.02 5.32
C ASP A 12 -1.89 -5.94 6.54
N VAL A 13 -0.98 -5.50 7.42
CA VAL A 13 -0.48 -6.30 8.53
C VAL A 13 -1.47 -6.29 9.68
N ASP A 14 -2.14 -5.16 9.92
CA ASP A 14 -3.12 -5.02 10.99
C ASP A 14 -4.53 -5.47 10.57
N LYS A 15 -4.74 -5.74 9.27
CA LYS A 15 -5.99 -6.20 8.67
C LYS A 15 -7.12 -5.19 8.84
N ASP A 16 -6.79 -3.90 8.81
CA ASP A 16 -7.75 -2.82 8.83
C ASP A 16 -8.42 -2.58 7.45
N GLY A 17 -7.92 -3.27 6.42
CA GLY A 17 -8.42 -3.18 5.04
C GLY A 17 -7.84 -1.99 4.27
N ARG A 18 -6.75 -1.41 4.77
CA ARG A 18 -6.05 -0.24 4.22
C ARG A 18 -4.54 -0.47 4.29
N ILE A 19 -3.78 0.31 3.55
CA ILE A 19 -2.32 0.27 3.54
C ILE A 19 -1.81 1.63 3.96
N SER A 20 -1.20 1.69 5.14
CA SER A 20 -0.49 2.86 5.60
C SER A 20 0.91 2.98 5.00
N ALA A 21 1.48 4.19 5.02
CA ALA A 21 2.86 4.40 4.60
C ALA A 21 3.85 3.57 5.44
N GLU A 22 3.54 3.31 6.72
CA GLU A 22 4.37 2.49 7.61
C GLU A 22 4.36 1.01 7.20
N GLU A 23 3.19 0.49 6.82
CA GLU A 23 3.06 -0.88 6.32
C GLU A 23 3.75 -1.07 4.97
N LEU A 24 3.65 -0.07 4.09
CA LEU A 24 4.39 -0.06 2.83
C LEU A 24 5.91 -0.08 3.05
N VAL A 25 6.42 0.66 4.04
CA VAL A 25 7.84 0.60 4.43
C VAL A 25 8.21 -0.79 4.91
N ARG A 26 7.42 -1.38 5.82
CA ARG A 26 7.68 -2.73 6.36
C ARG A 26 7.68 -3.78 5.27
N LEU A 27 6.74 -3.72 4.32
CA LEU A 27 6.72 -4.62 3.18
C LEU A 27 8.02 -4.51 2.38
N MET A 28 8.44 -3.29 2.08
CA MET A 28 9.66 -3.01 1.31
C MET A 28 10.92 -3.51 2.04
N GLU A 29 10.94 -3.44 3.37
CA GLU A 29 11.97 -4.09 4.20
C GLU A 29 11.95 -5.62 4.04
N VAL A 30 10.78 -6.25 4.08
CA VAL A 30 10.61 -7.71 3.90
C VAL A 30 11.01 -8.16 2.49
N LEU A 31 10.75 -7.34 1.47
CA LEU A 31 11.16 -7.58 0.08
C LEU A 31 12.65 -7.35 -0.15
N GLY A 32 13.40 -6.90 0.87
CA GLY A 32 14.83 -6.63 0.79
C GLY A 32 15.19 -5.32 0.08
N GLN A 33 14.21 -4.43 -0.12
CA GLN A 33 14.38 -3.12 -0.72
C GLN A 33 13.84 -2.02 0.21
N PRO A 34 14.46 -1.80 1.39
CA PRO A 34 13.99 -0.82 2.35
C PRO A 34 13.88 0.56 1.71
N ILE A 35 12.72 1.21 1.89
CA ILE A 35 12.48 2.59 1.48
C ILE A 35 12.28 3.48 2.69
N SER A 36 12.62 4.76 2.56
CA SER A 36 12.34 5.75 3.61
C SER A 36 10.83 6.02 3.72
N LEU A 37 10.35 6.34 4.92
CA LEU A 37 8.96 6.73 5.15
C LEU A 37 8.50 7.85 4.22
N GLU A 38 9.37 8.82 3.94
CA GLU A 38 9.07 9.93 3.02
C GLU A 38 8.77 9.45 1.59
N ARG A 39 9.47 8.40 1.13
CA ARG A 39 9.21 7.78 -0.19
C ARG A 39 7.93 6.96 -0.17
N ALA A 40 7.65 6.26 0.93
CA ALA A 40 6.41 5.54 1.11
C ALA A 40 5.22 6.49 1.13
N GLN A 41 5.30 7.59 1.89
CA GLN A 41 4.31 8.66 1.92
C GLN A 41 4.11 9.30 0.53
N ALA A 42 5.18 9.53 -0.24
CA ALA A 42 5.04 10.01 -1.60
C ALA A 42 4.40 8.97 -2.55
N GLY A 43 4.56 7.68 -2.26
CA GLY A 43 3.85 6.60 -2.96
C GLY A 43 2.37 6.61 -2.61
N VAL A 44 2.06 6.58 -1.30
CA VAL A 44 0.70 6.65 -0.76
C VAL A 44 -0.02 7.89 -1.29
N ALA A 45 0.55 9.09 -1.16
CA ALA A 45 -0.07 10.33 -1.65
C ALA A 45 -0.30 10.39 -3.17
N ARG A 46 0.29 9.48 -3.96
CA ARG A 46 0.00 9.37 -5.40
C ARG A 46 -1.15 8.42 -5.71
N LEU A 47 -1.46 7.53 -4.77
CA LEU A 47 -2.43 6.44 -4.87
C LEU A 47 -3.72 6.80 -4.13
N ASP A 48 -3.56 7.47 -3.00
CA ASP A 48 -4.57 8.09 -2.14
C ASP A 48 -5.34 9.17 -2.93
N GLN A 49 -6.54 8.81 -3.36
CA GLN A 49 -7.47 9.66 -4.11
C GLN A 49 -8.45 10.38 -3.18
N ASP A 50 -8.77 9.78 -2.04
CA ASP A 50 -9.72 10.33 -1.07
C ASP A 50 -9.08 11.31 -0.08
N GLY A 51 -7.74 11.28 0.03
CA GLY A 51 -6.91 12.16 0.83
C GLY A 51 -6.85 11.76 2.31
N ASP A 52 -7.18 10.50 2.65
CA ASP A 52 -7.18 10.02 4.03
C ASP A 52 -5.78 9.61 4.53
N GLY A 53 -4.78 9.62 3.63
CA GLY A 53 -3.39 9.29 3.93
C GLY A 53 -3.10 7.79 3.98
N LEU A 54 -4.05 6.96 3.55
CA LEU A 54 -3.97 5.51 3.44
C LEU A 54 -4.30 5.09 2.00
N ILE A 55 -4.09 3.82 1.67
CA ILE A 55 -4.52 3.25 0.38
C ILE A 55 -5.51 2.15 0.67
N ASP A 56 -6.74 2.28 0.22
CA ASP A 56 -7.71 1.19 0.33
C ASP A 56 -7.71 0.24 -0.87
N LEU A 57 -8.42 -0.88 -0.74
CA LEU A 57 -8.48 -1.94 -1.75
C LEU A 57 -8.94 -1.42 -3.12
N GLU A 58 -9.76 -0.38 -3.15
CA GLU A 58 -10.32 0.19 -4.38
C GLU A 58 -9.26 1.03 -5.10
N GLU A 59 -8.55 1.89 -4.37
CA GLU A 59 -7.40 2.67 -4.85
C GLU A 59 -6.23 1.79 -5.30
N PHE A 60 -5.91 0.76 -4.51
CA PHE A 60 -4.87 -0.21 -4.84
C PHE A 60 -5.20 -1.00 -6.11
N GLY A 61 -6.48 -1.40 -6.26
CA GLY A 61 -6.97 -2.09 -7.45
C GLY A 61 -6.97 -1.20 -8.69
N ALA A 62 -7.24 0.10 -8.54
CA ALA A 62 -7.14 1.07 -9.62
C ALA A 62 -5.70 1.24 -10.10
N PHE A 63 -4.73 1.30 -9.17
CA PHE A 63 -3.32 1.40 -9.50
C PHE A 63 -2.77 0.17 -10.25
N LEU A 64 -3.13 -1.04 -9.82
CA LEU A 64 -2.64 -2.26 -10.47
C LEU A 64 -3.27 -2.53 -11.85
N ARG A 65 -4.23 -1.70 -12.29
CA ARG A 65 -4.83 -1.78 -13.63
C ARG A 65 -4.19 -0.84 -14.66
N ASP A 66 -3.35 0.10 -14.25
CA ASP A 66 -2.59 1.02 -15.13
C ASP A 66 -1.20 0.44 -15.47
#